data_AF-A0A950S9T9-F1
#
_entry.id   AF-A0A950S9T9-F1
#
_cell.length_a   1.000
_cell.length_b   1.000
_cell.length_c   1.000
_cell.angle_alpha   90.00
_cell.angle_beta   90.00
_cell.angle_gamma   90.00
#
_symmetry.space_group_name_H-M   'P 1'
#
loop_
_entity.id
_entity.type
_entity.pdbx_description
1 polymer ?
#
loop_
_entity_poly.entity_id
_entity_poly.type
_entity_poly.pdbx_seq_one_letter_code
_entity_poly.pdbx_strand_id
1 'polypeptide(L)'
;MRRLAIVVALACALVPIGASAQSDVAAQVSTAVANALGTDTARVSLDPTGDLTVSFTIRNLDNDPQATRDGALSDTLAVLRAIYGSPGADVRTATVLGTFPFQGTKSPGVRPTPVLRAVLSADRARNVDWQSSAPAELPTLVDTWWLQSAFADVGSQTANPDSPMAVAIAHLDESLAALDTGEVRVGRSQFTQFFDAWDDVSDAVGQRFPAEYNSIDVDLERAEVALLHTQPEDVATARNALTELRATLAQVSADLE
;
A
#
# COMPACT_ATOMS: atom_id res chain seq x y z
N MET A 1 -17.64 42.77 56.40
CA MET A 1 -16.74 42.42 55.29
C MET A 1 -17.38 41.30 54.47
N ARG A 2 -18.02 41.61 53.34
CA ARG A 2 -18.60 40.62 52.41
C ARG A 2 -17.86 40.77 51.08
N ARG A 3 -17.16 39.73 50.62
CA ARG A 3 -16.50 39.69 49.32
C ARG A 3 -17.46 39.06 48.31
N LEU A 4 -17.77 39.79 47.25
CA LEU A 4 -18.56 39.35 46.11
C LEU A 4 -17.59 38.68 45.11
N ALA A 5 -17.82 37.41 44.78
CA ALA A 5 -17.09 36.70 43.74
C ALA A 5 -17.88 36.79 42.43
N ILE A 6 -17.27 37.39 41.40
CA ILE A 6 -17.83 37.48 40.05
C ILE A 6 -17.32 36.27 39.27
N VAL A 7 -18.23 35.37 38.90
CA VAL A 7 -17.98 34.25 37.98
C VAL A 7 -18.30 34.75 36.58
N VAL A 8 -17.27 34.97 35.76
CA VAL A 8 -17.43 35.26 34.32
C VAL A 8 -17.50 33.92 33.59
N ALA A 9 -18.69 33.54 33.15
CA ALA A 9 -18.89 32.40 32.26
C ALA A 9 -18.52 32.82 30.82
N LEU A 10 -17.35 32.41 30.36
CA LEU A 10 -16.93 32.59 28.97
C LEU A 10 -17.59 31.50 28.12
N ALA A 11 -18.70 31.83 27.47
CA ALA A 11 -19.33 30.97 26.48
C ALA A 11 -18.55 31.06 25.16
N CYS A 12 -17.62 30.13 24.93
CA CYS A 12 -16.98 29.96 23.63
C CYS A 12 -18.00 29.40 22.63
N ALA A 13 -18.49 30.25 21.73
CA ALA A 13 -19.20 29.80 20.55
C ALA A 13 -18.19 29.11 19.61
N LEU A 14 -18.28 27.78 19.50
CA LEU A 14 -17.62 27.01 18.45
C LEU A 14 -18.25 27.40 17.10
N VAL A 15 -17.63 28.34 16.42
CA VAL A 15 -17.93 28.61 15.01
C VAL A 15 -17.39 27.41 14.22
N PRO A 16 -18.20 26.71 13.42
CA PRO A 16 -17.72 25.65 12.56
C PRO A 16 -16.70 26.25 11.59
N ILE A 17 -15.45 25.83 11.71
CA ILE A 17 -14.40 26.16 10.74
C ILE A 17 -14.86 25.54 9.41
N GLY A 18 -15.22 26.42 8.48
CA GLY A 18 -16.04 26.08 7.32
C GLY A 18 -15.30 25.24 6.28
N ALA A 19 -16.06 24.39 5.60
CA ALA A 19 -15.64 23.55 4.46
C ALA A 19 -14.86 24.31 3.36
N SER A 20 -14.95 25.64 3.31
CA SER A 20 -14.17 26.48 2.39
C SER A 20 -12.67 26.42 2.63
N ALA A 21 -12.21 26.42 3.88
CA ALA A 21 -10.77 26.42 4.19
C ALA A 21 -10.10 25.08 3.79
N GLN A 22 -10.82 23.97 3.96
CA GLN A 22 -10.33 22.63 3.58
C GLN A 22 -10.24 22.47 2.05
N SER A 23 -11.18 23.07 1.30
CA SER A 23 -11.13 23.11 -0.16
C SER A 23 -9.90 23.86 -0.67
N ASP A 24 -9.49 24.93 0.00
CA ASP A 24 -8.32 25.72 -0.39
C ASP A 24 -7.02 24.94 -0.18
N VAL A 25 -6.88 24.21 0.94
CA VAL A 25 -5.71 23.38 1.23
C VAL A 25 -5.56 22.25 0.20
N ALA A 26 -6.65 21.52 -0.11
CA ALA A 26 -6.61 20.44 -1.08
C ALA A 26 -6.22 20.94 -2.49
N ALA A 27 -6.72 22.11 -2.89
CA ALA A 27 -6.35 22.73 -4.16
C ALA A 27 -4.86 23.14 -4.21
N GLN A 28 -4.34 23.75 -3.13
CA GLN A 28 -2.94 24.13 -3.03
C GLN A 28 -2.01 22.91 -3.08
N VAL A 29 -2.31 21.86 -2.31
CA VAL A 29 -1.53 20.61 -2.33
C VAL A 29 -1.63 19.95 -3.70
N SER A 30 -2.80 19.94 -4.34
CA SER A 30 -2.95 19.42 -5.70
C SER A 30 -2.05 20.14 -6.71
N THR A 31 -2.01 21.48 -6.69
CA THR A 31 -1.09 22.26 -7.54
C THR A 31 0.37 21.97 -7.24
N ALA A 32 0.75 21.88 -5.95
CA ALA A 32 2.13 21.56 -5.56
C ALA A 32 2.56 20.17 -6.02
N VAL A 33 1.69 19.17 -5.87
CA VAL A 33 1.90 17.79 -6.33
C VAL A 33 2.01 17.71 -7.85
N ALA A 34 1.11 18.37 -8.58
CA ALA A 34 1.15 18.39 -10.03
C ALA A 34 2.47 19.01 -10.57
N ASN A 35 2.90 20.12 -9.96
CA ASN A 35 4.19 20.75 -10.27
C ASN A 35 5.37 19.82 -9.96
N ALA A 36 5.33 19.09 -8.84
CA ALA A 36 6.40 18.18 -8.44
C ALA A 36 6.53 16.97 -9.38
N LEU A 37 5.41 16.45 -9.89
CA LEU A 37 5.38 15.32 -10.82
C LEU A 37 5.54 15.74 -12.29
N GLY A 38 5.36 17.03 -12.60
CA GLY A 38 5.30 17.52 -13.98
C GLY A 38 4.07 17.02 -14.75
N THR A 39 3.00 16.63 -14.04
CA THR A 39 1.76 16.10 -14.64
C THR A 39 0.56 16.33 -13.71
N ASP A 40 -0.62 16.56 -14.31
CA ASP A 40 -1.90 16.74 -13.60
C ASP A 40 -2.64 15.41 -13.33
N THR A 41 -1.97 14.27 -13.47
CA THR A 41 -2.62 12.95 -13.35
C THR A 41 -2.79 12.47 -11.91
N ALA A 42 -2.16 13.13 -10.95
CA ALA A 42 -2.32 12.81 -9.54
C ALA A 42 -3.70 13.23 -9.04
N ARG A 43 -4.32 12.37 -8.22
CA ARG A 43 -5.55 12.68 -7.50
C ARG A 43 -5.20 12.95 -6.05
N VAL A 44 -5.68 14.08 -5.52
CA VAL A 44 -5.51 14.48 -4.12
C VAL A 44 -6.88 14.50 -3.45
N SER A 45 -6.97 13.89 -2.27
CA SER A 45 -8.14 13.93 -1.41
C SER A 45 -7.70 14.25 0.01
N LEU A 46 -8.42 15.14 0.69
CA LEU A 46 -8.19 15.52 2.08
C LEU A 46 -9.47 15.27 2.86
N ASP A 47 -9.41 14.38 3.85
CA ASP A 47 -10.57 14.10 4.68
C ASP A 47 -10.73 15.14 5.81
N PRO A 48 -11.91 15.19 6.49
CA PRO A 48 -12.15 16.14 7.57
C PRO A 48 -11.26 15.96 8.81
N THR A 49 -10.54 14.85 8.93
CA THR A 49 -9.61 14.59 10.03
C THR A 49 -8.21 15.12 9.77
N GLY A 50 -7.97 15.65 8.56
CA GLY A 50 -6.69 16.18 8.13
C GLY A 50 -5.79 15.12 7.48
N ASP A 51 -6.31 13.92 7.18
CA ASP A 51 -5.55 12.88 6.50
C ASP A 51 -5.68 13.06 4.98
N LEU A 52 -4.53 13.18 4.32
CA LEU A 52 -4.40 13.44 2.90
C LEU A 52 -4.01 12.17 2.16
N THR A 53 -4.72 11.84 1.08
CA THR A 53 -4.36 10.76 0.17
C THR A 53 -4.01 11.32 -1.20
N VAL A 54 -2.82 10.97 -1.70
CA VAL A 54 -2.39 11.23 -3.07
C VAL A 54 -2.25 9.92 -3.81
N SER A 55 -2.93 9.76 -4.95
CA SER A 55 -2.70 8.63 -5.86
C SER A 55 -2.17 9.12 -7.20
N PHE A 56 -1.09 8.55 -7.69
CA PHE A 56 -0.53 8.87 -9.00
C PHE A 56 -0.22 7.61 -9.81
N THR A 57 -0.14 7.75 -11.12
CA THR A 57 0.25 6.65 -12.02
C THR A 57 1.77 6.62 -12.13
N ILE A 58 2.38 5.47 -11.83
CA ILE A 58 3.81 5.25 -12.01
C ILE A 58 4.12 5.24 -13.52
N ARG A 59 5.20 5.94 -13.89
CA ARG A 59 5.66 6.04 -15.27
C ARG A 59 6.37 4.75 -15.65
N ASN A 60 5.91 4.09 -16.72
CA ASN A 60 6.68 3.02 -17.36
C ASN A 60 7.82 3.66 -18.17
N LEU A 61 9.05 3.53 -17.69
CA LEU A 61 10.24 4.10 -18.32
C LEU A 61 10.90 3.04 -19.19
N ASP A 62 10.67 3.14 -20.50
CA ASP A 62 11.34 2.34 -21.55
C ASP A 62 11.28 0.81 -21.36
N ASN A 63 10.27 0.30 -20.64
CA ASN A 63 10.17 -1.11 -20.23
C ASN A 63 11.37 -1.60 -19.41
N ASP A 64 12.07 -0.68 -18.72
CA ASP A 64 13.10 -1.00 -17.72
C ASP A 64 12.42 -1.02 -16.34
N PRO A 65 12.27 -2.19 -15.71
CA PRO A 65 11.64 -2.28 -14.40
C PRO A 65 12.41 -1.52 -13.31
N GLN A 66 13.74 -1.40 -13.43
CA GLN A 66 14.57 -0.75 -12.42
C GLN A 66 14.40 0.76 -12.55
N ALA A 67 14.48 1.28 -13.77
CA ALA A 67 14.20 2.70 -14.02
C ALA A 67 12.77 3.07 -13.59
N THR A 68 11.79 2.21 -13.89
CA THR A 68 10.39 2.39 -13.49
C THR A 68 10.24 2.43 -11.96
N ARG A 69 10.90 1.53 -11.24
CA ARG A 69 10.96 1.54 -9.77
C ARG A 69 11.61 2.81 -9.24
N ASP A 70 12.81 3.14 -9.71
CA ASP A 70 13.56 4.32 -9.25
C ASP A 70 12.77 5.61 -9.50
N GLY A 71 12.08 5.69 -10.65
CA GLY A 71 11.14 6.75 -10.97
C GLY A 71 9.98 6.84 -9.97
N ALA A 72 9.36 5.70 -9.61
CA ALA A 72 8.28 5.65 -8.63
C ALA A 72 8.73 6.11 -7.22
N LEU A 73 9.93 5.72 -6.79
CA LEU A 73 10.52 6.18 -5.53
C LEU A 73 10.78 7.68 -5.57
N SER A 74 11.37 8.18 -6.66
CA SER A 74 11.65 9.61 -6.83
C SER A 74 10.36 10.43 -6.80
N ASP A 75 9.32 9.99 -7.52
CA ASP A 75 8.01 10.65 -7.58
C ASP A 75 7.33 10.65 -6.20
N THR A 76 7.40 9.54 -5.47
CA THR A 76 6.87 9.44 -4.09
C THR A 76 7.54 10.44 -3.16
N LEU A 77 8.87 10.54 -3.21
CA LEU A 77 9.62 11.50 -2.40
C LEU A 77 9.29 12.95 -2.79
N ALA A 78 9.15 13.24 -4.09
CA ALA A 78 8.77 14.55 -4.59
C ALA A 78 7.37 14.95 -4.11
N VAL A 79 6.41 14.02 -4.13
CA VAL A 79 5.05 14.23 -3.59
C VAL A 79 5.07 14.53 -2.10
N LEU A 80 5.80 13.74 -1.30
CA LEU A 80 5.91 13.97 0.14
C LEU A 80 6.55 15.33 0.46
N ARG A 81 7.60 15.71 -0.27
CA ARG A 81 8.22 17.05 -0.19
C ARG A 81 7.24 18.15 -0.54
N ALA A 82 6.43 17.96 -1.59
CA ALA A 82 5.43 18.95 -1.99
C ALA A 82 4.35 19.14 -0.92
N ILE A 83 3.86 18.05 -0.32
CA ILE A 83 2.84 18.10 0.74
C ILE A 83 3.38 18.83 1.98
N TYR A 84 4.51 18.38 2.53
CA TYR A 84 5.04 18.92 3.79
C TYR A 84 5.87 20.20 3.64
N GLY A 85 6.29 20.53 2.41
CA GLY A 85 6.94 21.80 2.08
C GLY A 85 5.95 22.91 1.70
N SER A 86 4.68 22.58 1.45
CA SER A 86 3.65 23.58 1.12
C SER A 86 3.25 24.37 2.39
N PRO A 87 3.41 25.70 2.40
CA PRO A 87 3.03 26.50 3.56
C PRO A 87 1.51 26.43 3.79
N GLY A 88 1.10 26.19 5.05
CA GLY A 88 -0.31 26.25 5.45
C GLY A 88 -1.11 24.95 5.27
N ALA A 89 -0.49 23.87 4.80
CA ALA A 89 -1.12 22.56 4.77
C ALA A 89 -1.10 21.96 6.19
N ASP A 90 -2.21 22.06 6.93
CA ASP A 90 -2.39 21.37 8.22
C ASP A 90 -2.72 19.88 8.00
N VAL A 91 -1.84 19.19 7.27
CA VAL A 91 -1.94 17.77 6.96
C VAL A 91 -1.41 16.99 8.14
N ARG A 92 -2.26 16.16 8.75
CA ARG A 92 -1.90 15.30 9.88
C ARG A 92 -1.10 14.09 9.42
N THR A 93 -1.62 13.41 8.41
CA THR A 93 -1.00 12.22 7.81
C THR A 93 -1.14 12.30 6.29
N ALA A 94 -0.08 11.94 5.58
CA ALA A 94 -0.09 11.82 4.13
C ALA A 94 0.07 10.35 3.73
N THR A 95 -0.88 9.83 2.95
CA THR A 95 -0.79 8.54 2.27
C THR A 95 -0.53 8.77 0.79
N VAL A 96 0.60 8.29 0.28
CA VAL A 96 0.95 8.36 -1.14
C VAL A 96 0.83 6.96 -1.74
N LEU A 97 0.05 6.84 -2.81
CA LEU A 97 -0.21 5.60 -3.54
C LEU A 97 0.34 5.72 -4.96
N GLY A 98 1.35 4.90 -5.28
CA GLY A 98 1.79 4.68 -6.65
C GLY A 98 0.94 3.58 -7.27
N THR A 99 0.29 3.86 -8.38
CA THR A 99 -0.56 2.90 -9.09
C THR A 99 0.06 2.51 -10.42
N PHE A 100 -0.09 1.25 -10.79
CA PHE A 100 0.33 0.75 -12.09
C PHE A 100 -0.91 0.23 -12.85
N PRO A 101 -1.02 0.51 -14.16
CA PRO A 101 -2.10 -0.03 -14.97
C PRO A 101 -1.88 -1.53 -15.16
N PHE A 102 -2.76 -2.36 -14.62
CA PHE A 102 -2.81 -3.78 -14.96
C PHE A 102 -3.95 -4.04 -15.95
N GLN A 103 -3.60 -4.70 -17.06
CA GLN A 103 -4.58 -5.26 -17.97
C GLN A 103 -4.83 -6.70 -17.54
N GLY A 104 -5.99 -6.95 -16.92
CA GLY A 104 -6.35 -8.31 -16.52
C GLY A 104 -6.52 -9.22 -17.75
N THR A 105 -6.13 -10.48 -17.62
CA THR A 105 -6.33 -11.50 -18.67
C THR A 105 -7.82 -11.77 -18.95
N LYS A 106 -8.67 -11.62 -17.92
CA LYS A 106 -10.12 -11.92 -17.96
C LYS A 106 -11.01 -10.68 -18.16
N SER A 107 -10.46 -9.45 -18.12
CA SER A 107 -11.25 -8.22 -18.28
C SER A 107 -10.53 -7.21 -19.18
N PRO A 108 -11.18 -6.67 -20.23
CA PRO A 108 -10.53 -5.72 -21.13
C PRO A 108 -10.28 -4.34 -20.49
N GLY A 109 -10.77 -4.10 -19.26
CA GLY A 109 -10.58 -2.84 -18.56
C GLY A 109 -9.24 -2.78 -17.81
N VAL A 110 -8.41 -1.79 -18.12
CA VAL A 110 -7.23 -1.45 -17.33
C VAL A 110 -7.68 -0.86 -16.00
N ARG A 111 -7.32 -1.51 -14.90
CA ARG A 111 -7.58 -0.98 -13.55
C ARG A 111 -6.26 -0.50 -12.93
N PRO A 112 -6.24 0.72 -12.35
CA PRO A 112 -5.07 1.16 -11.59
C PRO A 112 -5.01 0.35 -10.30
N THR A 113 -3.97 -0.45 -10.14
CA THR A 113 -3.71 -1.21 -8.91
C THR A 113 -2.61 -0.49 -8.14
N PRO A 114 -2.80 -0.19 -6.83
CA PRO A 114 -1.72 0.30 -6.00
C PRO A 114 -0.60 -0.73 -5.93
N VAL A 115 0.62 -0.33 -6.27
CA VAL A 115 1.84 -1.16 -6.18
C VAL A 115 2.86 -0.57 -5.21
N LEU A 116 2.62 0.66 -4.74
CA LEU A 116 3.43 1.38 -3.78
C LEU A 116 2.50 2.11 -2.82
N ARG A 117 2.81 2.04 -1.52
CA ARG A 117 2.17 2.83 -0.48
C ARG A 117 3.23 3.38 0.48
N ALA A 118 3.20 4.69 0.68
CA ALA A 118 3.96 5.37 1.72
C ALA A 118 3.00 6.14 2.62
N VAL A 119 3.13 5.99 3.94
CA VAL A 119 2.38 6.76 4.93
C VAL A 119 3.36 7.53 5.79
N LEU A 120 3.20 8.85 5.87
CA LEU A 120 4.05 9.71 6.68
C LEU A 120 3.17 10.67 7.48
N SER A 121 3.36 10.69 8.80
CA SER A 121 2.75 11.64 9.73
C SER A 121 3.50 12.97 9.75
N ALA A 122 2.80 14.05 10.12
CA ALA A 122 3.39 15.36 10.31
C ALA A 122 4.50 15.38 11.37
N ASP A 123 4.32 14.62 12.46
CA ASP A 123 5.30 14.52 13.54
C ASP A 123 6.63 13.96 13.05
N ARG A 124 6.59 12.89 12.26
CA ARG A 124 7.79 12.32 11.65
C ARG A 124 8.37 13.22 10.56
N ALA A 125 7.53 13.79 9.72
CA ALA A 125 7.94 14.69 8.63
C ALA A 125 8.77 15.89 9.10
N ARG A 126 8.51 16.41 10.31
CA ARG A 126 9.29 17.52 10.90
C ARG A 126 10.74 17.16 11.21
N ASN A 127 11.06 15.87 11.32
CA ASN A 127 12.40 15.36 11.62
C ASN A 127 13.15 14.88 10.37
N VAL A 128 12.52 14.94 9.18
CA VAL A 128 13.14 14.54 7.92
C VAL A 128 13.96 15.70 7.34
N ASP A 129 15.23 15.45 7.01
CA ASP A 129 16.01 16.39 6.20
C ASP A 129 15.61 16.24 4.73
N TRP A 130 14.60 17.00 4.33
CA TRP A 130 14.05 16.97 3.00
C TRP A 130 15.05 17.36 1.91
N GLN A 131 16.12 18.11 2.22
CA GLN A 131 17.09 18.54 1.22
C GLN A 131 18.10 17.43 0.89
N SER A 132 18.50 16.65 1.89
CA SER A 132 19.49 15.58 1.72
C SER A 132 18.89 14.21 1.42
N SER A 133 17.61 13.99 1.71
CA SER A 133 16.97 12.68 1.59
C SER A 133 17.03 12.12 0.16
N ALA A 134 17.40 10.86 0.01
CA ALA A 134 17.40 10.14 -1.25
C ALA A 134 16.15 9.26 -1.41
N PRO A 135 15.68 8.99 -2.65
CA PRO A 135 14.52 8.11 -2.88
C PRO A 135 14.65 6.72 -2.27
N ALA A 136 15.86 6.14 -2.27
CA ALA A 136 16.14 4.83 -1.69
C ALA A 136 15.98 4.78 -0.16
N GLU A 137 15.96 5.93 0.53
CA GLU A 137 15.81 6.01 1.98
C GLU A 137 14.34 6.00 2.43
N LEU A 138 13.40 6.16 1.49
CA LEU A 138 11.95 6.22 1.77
C LEU A 138 11.45 5.15 2.75
N PRO A 139 11.83 3.86 2.64
CA PRO A 139 11.37 2.82 3.56
C PRO A 139 11.69 3.11 5.04
N THR A 140 12.75 3.88 5.29
CA THR A 140 13.19 4.28 6.64
C THR A 140 12.66 5.65 7.06
N LEU A 141 12.31 6.50 6.09
CA LEU A 141 11.83 7.87 6.34
C LEU A 141 10.36 7.91 6.74
N VAL A 142 9.54 6.97 6.25
CA VAL A 142 8.09 6.97 6.44
C VAL A 142 7.63 6.08 7.60
N ASP A 143 6.40 6.27 8.06
CA ASP A 143 5.80 5.47 9.14
C ASP A 143 5.37 4.09 8.64
N THR A 144 4.84 4.03 7.42
CA THR A 144 4.49 2.78 6.76
C THR A 144 5.02 2.79 5.35
N TRP A 145 5.76 1.74 4.99
CA TRP A 145 6.25 1.51 3.65
C TRP A 145 5.76 0.18 3.15
N TRP A 146 5.17 0.17 1.97
CA TRP A 146 4.85 -1.04 1.23
C TRP A 146 5.15 -0.81 -0.25
N LEU A 147 5.79 -1.80 -0.86
CA LEU A 147 6.09 -1.86 -2.29
C LEU A 147 5.84 -3.31 -2.71
N GLN A 148 5.02 -3.50 -3.74
CA GLN A 148 4.77 -4.82 -4.30
C GLN A 148 6.10 -5.47 -4.69
N SER A 149 6.29 -6.73 -4.34
CA SER A 149 7.47 -7.58 -4.59
C SER A 149 7.98 -7.50 -6.03
N ALA A 150 7.07 -7.54 -7.01
CA ALA A 150 7.41 -7.37 -8.44
C ALA A 150 8.18 -6.07 -8.74
N PHE A 151 7.96 -5.01 -7.95
CA PHE A 151 8.74 -3.76 -8.00
C PHE A 151 9.93 -3.76 -7.02
N ALA A 152 9.92 -4.55 -5.95
CA ALA A 152 10.97 -4.58 -4.94
C ALA A 152 12.22 -5.36 -5.38
N ASP A 153 12.04 -6.44 -6.14
CA ASP A 153 13.09 -7.44 -6.40
C ASP A 153 13.90 -7.21 -7.68
N VAL A 154 13.67 -6.09 -8.36
CA VAL A 154 14.31 -5.77 -9.65
C VAL A 154 15.86 -5.77 -9.58
N GLY A 155 16.46 -5.61 -8.40
CA GLY A 155 17.91 -5.64 -8.19
C GLY A 155 18.52 -7.01 -7.80
N SER A 156 17.71 -8.03 -7.51
CA SER A 156 18.17 -9.30 -6.91
C SER A 156 17.97 -10.52 -7.82
N GLN A 157 17.58 -10.31 -9.09
CA GLN A 157 17.21 -11.37 -10.03
C GLN A 157 18.41 -12.23 -10.44
N THR A 158 18.68 -13.27 -9.66
CA THR A 158 19.52 -14.42 -10.05
C THR A 158 18.74 -15.74 -10.14
N ALA A 159 17.47 -15.75 -9.74
CA ALA A 159 16.50 -16.82 -9.99
C ALA A 159 15.38 -16.28 -10.86
N ASN A 160 14.88 -17.09 -11.81
CA ASN A 160 13.92 -16.69 -12.84
C ASN A 160 12.60 -16.18 -12.20
N PRO A 161 12.42 -14.86 -12.03
CA PRO A 161 11.36 -14.28 -11.20
C PRO A 161 9.99 -14.29 -11.91
N ASP A 162 9.96 -14.75 -13.16
CA ASP A 162 8.77 -14.79 -14.01
C ASP A 162 7.97 -16.10 -13.87
N SER A 163 8.38 -17.03 -13.00
CA SER A 163 7.55 -18.21 -12.73
C SER A 163 6.30 -17.78 -11.96
N PRO A 164 5.07 -18.10 -12.43
CA PRO A 164 3.86 -17.72 -11.70
C PRO A 164 3.80 -18.29 -10.27
N MET A 165 4.51 -19.41 -10.01
CA MET A 165 4.68 -19.95 -8.65
C MET A 165 5.45 -18.99 -7.74
N ALA A 166 6.53 -18.37 -8.23
CA ALA A 166 7.31 -17.41 -7.45
C ALA A 166 6.48 -16.15 -7.15
N VAL A 167 5.69 -15.69 -8.13
CA VAL A 167 4.76 -14.56 -7.97
C VAL A 167 3.67 -14.87 -6.94
N ALA A 168 3.05 -16.05 -7.01
CA ALA A 168 2.07 -16.48 -6.01
C ALA A 168 2.68 -16.50 -4.60
N ILE A 169 3.85 -17.13 -4.43
CA ILE A 169 4.56 -17.18 -3.15
C ILE A 169 4.85 -15.77 -2.61
N ALA A 170 5.26 -14.83 -3.46
CA ALA A 170 5.53 -13.46 -3.03
C ALA A 170 4.27 -12.74 -2.50
N HIS A 171 3.12 -12.88 -3.18
CA HIS A 171 1.84 -12.35 -2.69
C HIS A 171 1.38 -12.98 -1.37
N LEU A 172 1.64 -14.28 -1.19
CA LEU A 172 1.37 -14.97 0.06
C LEU A 172 2.24 -14.43 1.22
N ASP A 173 3.54 -14.25 0.98
CA ASP A 173 4.48 -13.70 1.95
C ASP A 173 4.10 -12.25 2.34
N GLU A 174 3.68 -11.42 1.38
CA GLU A 174 3.18 -10.08 1.65
C GLU A 174 1.88 -10.09 2.46
N SER A 175 0.97 -11.03 2.17
CA SER A 175 -0.27 -11.17 2.93
C SER A 175 0.03 -11.50 4.40
N LEU A 176 0.91 -12.46 4.66
CA LEU A 176 1.36 -12.82 6.00
C LEU A 176 1.98 -11.62 6.73
N ALA A 177 2.92 -10.90 6.09
CA ALA A 177 3.57 -9.74 6.69
C ALA A 177 2.57 -8.60 7.05
N ALA A 178 1.56 -8.38 6.21
CA ALA A 178 0.51 -7.40 6.48
C ALA A 178 -0.38 -7.83 7.66
N LEU A 179 -0.74 -9.11 7.76
CA LEU A 179 -1.53 -9.62 8.89
C LEU A 179 -0.74 -9.59 10.21
N ASP A 180 0.57 -9.80 10.17
CA ASP A 180 1.47 -9.70 11.33
C ASP A 180 1.51 -8.28 11.93
N THR A 181 1.34 -7.26 11.09
CA THR A 181 1.35 -5.84 11.48
C THR A 181 -0.04 -5.26 11.71
N GLY A 182 -1.10 -6.09 11.60
CA GLY A 182 -2.49 -5.66 11.78
C GLY A 182 -3.08 -4.92 10.57
N GLU A 183 -2.39 -4.89 9.43
CA GLU A 183 -2.85 -4.29 8.18
C GLU A 183 -3.82 -5.23 7.42
N VAL A 184 -4.94 -5.59 8.04
CA VAL A 184 -5.90 -6.60 7.53
C VAL A 184 -6.34 -6.32 6.08
N ARG A 185 -6.58 -5.05 5.73
CA ARG A 185 -6.98 -4.66 4.37
C ARG A 185 -5.88 -4.96 3.33
N VAL A 186 -4.61 -4.75 3.69
CA VAL A 186 -3.48 -5.07 2.81
C VAL A 186 -3.33 -6.59 2.71
N GLY A 187 -3.44 -7.31 3.83
CA GLY A 187 -3.44 -8.77 3.86
C GLY A 187 -4.48 -9.39 2.93
N ARG A 188 -5.73 -8.89 2.98
CA ARG A 188 -6.81 -9.29 2.05
C ARG A 188 -6.45 -9.02 0.60
N SER A 189 -5.98 -7.82 0.28
CA SER A 189 -5.62 -7.42 -1.09
C SER A 189 -4.52 -8.30 -1.67
N GLN A 190 -3.52 -8.66 -0.86
CA GLN A 190 -2.43 -9.54 -1.27
C GLN A 190 -2.89 -10.99 -1.44
N PHE A 191 -3.75 -11.47 -0.54
CA PHE A 191 -4.32 -12.81 -0.67
C PHE A 191 -5.21 -12.95 -1.93
N THR A 192 -5.92 -11.91 -2.36
CA THR A 192 -6.63 -11.93 -3.65
C THR A 192 -5.66 -12.01 -4.83
N GLN A 193 -4.55 -11.26 -4.81
CA GLN A 193 -3.55 -11.32 -5.89
C GLN A 193 -2.82 -12.66 -5.94
N PHE A 194 -2.63 -13.32 -4.79
CA PHE A 194 -2.16 -14.71 -4.73
C PHE A 194 -3.05 -15.63 -5.59
N PHE A 195 -4.38 -15.53 -5.49
CA PHE A 195 -5.28 -16.41 -6.26
C PHE A 195 -5.12 -16.23 -7.77
N ASP A 196 -4.95 -14.99 -8.24
CA ASP A 196 -4.76 -14.72 -9.66
C ASP A 196 -3.49 -15.40 -10.19
N ALA A 197 -2.39 -15.36 -9.43
CA ALA A 197 -1.14 -16.04 -9.79
C ALA A 197 -1.20 -17.56 -9.59
N TRP A 198 -1.93 -18.04 -8.60
CA TRP A 198 -2.13 -19.47 -8.33
C TRP A 198 -2.92 -20.17 -9.43
N ASP A 199 -3.93 -19.50 -10.01
CA ASP A 199 -4.75 -20.04 -11.12
C ASP A 199 -3.86 -20.56 -12.26
N ASP A 200 -2.79 -19.82 -12.60
CA ASP A 200 -1.85 -20.16 -13.68
C ASP A 200 -0.99 -21.41 -13.41
N VAL A 201 -0.82 -21.83 -12.16
CA VAL A 201 0.02 -22.99 -11.77
C VAL A 201 -0.74 -24.15 -11.15
N SER A 202 -1.95 -23.91 -10.66
CA SER A 202 -2.74 -24.84 -9.86
C SER A 202 -2.95 -26.19 -10.57
N ASP A 203 -3.27 -26.18 -11.87
CA ASP A 203 -3.45 -27.38 -12.69
C ASP A 203 -2.18 -28.24 -12.77
N ALA A 204 -1.03 -27.61 -12.97
CA ALA A 204 0.25 -28.31 -13.08
C ALA A 204 0.65 -28.92 -11.73
N VAL A 205 0.42 -28.19 -10.63
CA VAL A 205 0.63 -28.71 -9.27
C VAL A 205 -0.31 -29.88 -8.99
N GLY A 206 -1.60 -29.76 -9.31
CA GLY A 206 -2.58 -30.84 -9.11
C GLY A 206 -2.24 -32.12 -9.87
N GLN A 207 -1.69 -32.01 -11.08
CA GLN A 207 -1.26 -33.16 -11.87
C GLN A 207 -0.01 -33.85 -11.32
N ARG A 208 0.97 -33.07 -10.83
CA ARG A 208 2.29 -33.59 -10.41
C ARG A 208 2.37 -33.93 -8.93
N PHE A 209 1.64 -33.20 -8.08
CA PHE A 209 1.68 -33.24 -6.63
C PHE A 209 0.26 -33.30 -6.04
N PRO A 210 -0.52 -34.37 -6.29
CA PRO A 210 -1.94 -34.42 -5.93
C PRO A 210 -2.19 -34.41 -4.42
N ALA A 211 -1.28 -34.92 -3.61
CA ALA A 211 -1.43 -34.91 -2.15
C ALA A 211 -1.20 -33.52 -1.56
N GLU A 212 -0.17 -32.83 -2.06
CA GLU A 212 0.16 -31.46 -1.72
C GLU A 212 -0.92 -30.50 -2.20
N TYR A 213 -1.44 -30.70 -3.41
CA TYR A 213 -2.56 -29.91 -3.96
C TYR A 213 -3.80 -29.96 -3.06
N ASN A 214 -4.18 -31.14 -2.56
CA ASN A 214 -5.32 -31.26 -1.63
C ASN A 214 -5.07 -30.51 -0.31
N SER A 215 -3.82 -30.51 0.17
CA SER A 215 -3.47 -29.76 1.38
C SER A 215 -3.53 -28.26 1.14
N ILE A 216 -3.01 -27.80 -0.01
CA ILE A 216 -3.09 -26.42 -0.49
C ILE A 216 -4.56 -25.98 -0.59
N ASP A 217 -5.43 -26.78 -1.20
CA ASP A 217 -6.86 -26.46 -1.39
C ASP A 217 -7.57 -26.27 -0.03
N VAL A 218 -7.32 -27.17 0.93
CA VAL A 218 -7.88 -27.06 2.29
C VAL A 218 -7.42 -25.78 3.00
N ASP A 219 -6.14 -25.42 2.88
CA ASP A 219 -5.61 -24.22 3.52
C ASP A 219 -6.07 -22.94 2.81
N LEU A 220 -6.24 -22.99 1.49
CA LEU A 220 -6.83 -21.90 0.71
C LEU A 220 -8.28 -21.64 1.12
N GLU A 221 -9.11 -22.68 1.20
CA GLU A 221 -10.50 -22.54 1.64
C GLU A 221 -10.57 -21.95 3.06
N ARG A 222 -9.72 -22.44 3.97
CA ARG A 222 -9.65 -21.94 5.35
C ARG A 222 -9.26 -20.47 5.41
N ALA A 223 -8.24 -20.07 4.66
CA ALA A 223 -7.79 -18.69 4.57
C ALA A 223 -8.85 -17.78 3.92
N GLU A 224 -9.52 -18.25 2.87
CA GLU A 224 -10.57 -17.52 2.17
C GLU A 224 -11.78 -17.24 3.06
N VAL A 225 -12.27 -18.27 3.76
CA VAL A 225 -13.38 -18.11 4.72
C VAL A 225 -13.01 -17.10 5.81
N ALA A 226 -11.80 -17.21 6.37
CA ALA A 226 -11.33 -16.36 7.44
C ALA A 226 -11.12 -14.89 7.03
N LEU A 227 -10.52 -14.65 5.85
CA LEU A 227 -10.16 -13.29 5.38
C LEU A 227 -11.25 -12.60 4.56
N LEU A 228 -11.97 -13.34 3.73
CA LEU A 228 -12.84 -12.73 2.71
C LEU A 228 -14.32 -12.82 3.08
N HIS A 229 -14.73 -13.90 3.77
CA HIS A 229 -16.13 -14.20 4.03
C HIS A 229 -16.59 -14.03 5.48
N THR A 230 -15.67 -13.82 6.44
CA THR A 230 -15.99 -13.56 7.86
C THR A 230 -15.92 -12.07 8.19
N GLN A 231 -16.85 -11.55 9.02
CA GLN A 231 -16.88 -10.15 9.47
C GLN A 231 -17.16 -10.04 10.99
N PRO A 232 -16.24 -9.45 11.79
CA PRO A 232 -14.88 -9.03 11.40
C PRO A 232 -14.03 -10.23 10.95
N GLU A 233 -13.00 -9.98 10.17
CA GLU A 233 -12.10 -11.02 9.67
C GLU A 233 -11.46 -11.82 10.81
N ASP A 234 -11.37 -13.15 10.64
CA ASP A 234 -10.66 -14.02 11.58
C ASP A 234 -9.16 -14.07 11.24
N VAL A 235 -8.45 -13.02 11.65
CA VAL A 235 -7.02 -12.84 11.35
C VAL A 235 -6.15 -13.98 11.88
N ALA A 236 -6.51 -14.58 13.02
CA ALA A 236 -5.73 -15.66 13.62
C ALA A 236 -5.83 -16.94 12.78
N THR A 237 -7.05 -17.33 12.40
CA THR A 237 -7.28 -18.49 11.53
C THR A 237 -6.65 -18.27 10.15
N ALA A 238 -6.79 -17.08 9.59
CA ALA A 238 -6.17 -16.70 8.34
C ALA A 238 -4.64 -16.87 8.36
N ARG A 239 -3.96 -16.29 9.37
CA ARG A 239 -2.49 -16.38 9.48
C ARG A 239 -2.00 -17.82 9.59
N ASN A 240 -2.68 -18.65 10.37
CA ASN A 240 -2.31 -20.07 10.51
C ASN A 240 -2.45 -20.79 9.16
N ALA A 241 -3.58 -20.64 8.48
CA ALA A 241 -3.83 -21.26 7.18
C ALA A 241 -2.81 -20.81 6.12
N LEU A 242 -2.53 -19.50 6.02
CA LEU A 242 -1.54 -18.97 5.08
C LEU A 242 -0.11 -19.45 5.40
N THR A 243 0.22 -19.69 6.66
CA THR A 243 1.53 -20.24 7.06
C THR A 243 1.68 -21.70 6.62
N GLU A 244 0.63 -22.52 6.83
CA GLU A 244 0.58 -23.93 6.39
C GLU A 244 0.66 -24.04 4.85
N LEU A 245 -0.12 -23.20 4.16
CA LEU A 245 -0.08 -23.04 2.71
C LEU A 245 1.33 -22.69 2.21
N ARG A 246 1.98 -21.70 2.85
CA ARG A 246 3.32 -21.24 2.45
C ARG A 246 4.38 -22.33 2.59
N ALA A 247 4.30 -23.12 3.66
CA ALA A 247 5.20 -24.24 3.87
C ALA A 247 5.04 -25.30 2.77
N THR A 248 3.79 -25.63 2.41
CA THR A 248 3.49 -26.61 1.35
C THR A 248 3.96 -26.12 -0.03
N LEU A 249 3.70 -24.86 -0.36
CA LEU A 249 4.17 -24.26 -1.62
C LEU A 249 5.70 -24.19 -1.71
N ALA A 250 6.40 -23.95 -0.60
CA ALA A 250 7.86 -23.98 -0.57
C ALA A 250 8.41 -25.35 -0.96
N GLN A 251 7.80 -26.43 -0.44
CA GLN A 251 8.17 -27.80 -0.78
C GLN A 251 7.92 -28.10 -2.26
N VAL A 252 6.71 -27.79 -2.76
CA VAL A 252 6.35 -27.98 -4.17
C VAL A 252 7.29 -27.22 -5.10
N SER A 253 7.62 -25.97 -4.75
CA SER A 253 8.53 -25.14 -5.56
C SER A 253 9.94 -25.73 -5.64
N ALA A 254 10.46 -26.31 -4.55
CA ALA A 254 11.77 -26.94 -4.54
C ALA A 254 11.82 -28.23 -5.39
N ASP A 255 10.71 -28.97 -5.45
CA ASP A 255 10.60 -30.22 -6.23
C ASP A 255 10.29 -29.99 -7.72
N LEU A 256 10.01 -28.74 -8.12
CA LEU A 256 9.78 -28.34 -9.51
C LEU A 256 11.07 -27.99 -10.27
N GLU A 257 12.12 -27.56 -9.57
CA GLU A 257 13.46 -27.26 -10.11
C GLU A 257 14.27 -28.53 -10.44
#